data_AF-A0A952VWR1-F1
#
_entry.id   AF-A0A952VWR1-F1
#
_cell.length_a   1.000
_cell.length_b   1.000
_cell.length_c   1.000
_cell.angle_alpha   90.00
_cell.angle_beta   90.00
_cell.angle_gamma   90.00
#
_symmetry.space_group_name_H-M   'P 1'
#
loop_
_entity.id
_entity.type
_entity.pdbx_description
1 polymer ?
#
loop_
_entity_poly.entity_id
_entity_poly.type
_entity_poly.pdbx_seq_one_letter_code
_entity_poly.pdbx_strand_id
1 'polypeptide(L)'
;MKCPQCMTDNDVSATKCSVCEHAFTPPRVKSVGYTSFYAEYFAFRELVTPQLIKVVYIVGACFITAAGLLSIVSPETLNEYDAGPILSRLGGIFVLLVGNLVWRMMCEGAILLFSLHELLVSIDTRTKGLVLQGKSSRQ
;
A
#
# COMPACT_ATOMS: atom_id res chain seq x y z
N MET A 1 -13.31 11.86 -32.60
CA MET A 1 -12.33 11.32 -33.57
C MET A 1 -12.79 11.66 -34.98
N LYS A 2 -11.86 12.05 -35.88
CA LYS A 2 -12.21 12.38 -37.27
C LYS A 2 -12.32 11.12 -38.11
N CYS A 3 -13.39 11.03 -38.91
CA CYS A 3 -13.53 9.96 -39.88
C CYS A 3 -12.49 10.13 -41.02
N PRO A 4 -11.73 9.08 -41.38
CA PRO A 4 -10.74 9.17 -42.46
C PRO A 4 -11.36 9.34 -43.86
N GLN A 5 -12.67 9.07 -44.00
CA GLN A 5 -13.38 9.17 -45.29
C GLN A 5 -14.04 10.54 -45.48
N CYS A 6 -14.88 10.98 -44.54
CA CYS A 6 -15.68 12.20 -44.69
C CYS A 6 -15.20 13.37 -43.82
N MET A 7 -14.10 13.20 -43.08
CA MET A 7 -13.52 14.20 -42.15
C MET A 7 -14.45 14.75 -41.07
N THR A 8 -15.64 14.18 -40.90
CA THR A 8 -16.60 14.57 -39.86
C THR A 8 -16.11 14.14 -38.47
N ASP A 9 -16.28 15.01 -37.49
CA ASP A 9 -16.03 14.70 -36.09
C ASP A 9 -17.13 13.80 -35.53
N ASN A 10 -16.74 12.65 -34.96
CA ASN A 10 -17.62 11.70 -34.29
C ASN A 10 -17.20 11.52 -32.83
N ASP A 11 -18.12 11.10 -31.95
CA ASP A 11 -17.84 10.75 -30.56
C ASP A 11 -16.77 9.66 -30.45
N VAL A 12 -15.97 9.70 -29.38
CA VAL A 12 -14.85 8.78 -29.15
C VAL A 12 -15.30 7.32 -29.03
N SER A 13 -16.57 7.09 -28.68
CA SER A 13 -17.17 5.77 -28.51
C SER A 13 -17.99 5.29 -29.71
N ALA A 14 -18.08 6.09 -30.79
CA ALA A 14 -18.88 5.72 -31.95
C ALA A 14 -18.26 4.52 -32.68
N THR A 15 -19.02 3.44 -32.86
CA THR A 15 -18.60 2.24 -33.62
C THR A 15 -18.72 2.41 -35.12
N LYS A 16 -19.49 3.41 -35.57
CA LYS A 16 -19.65 3.80 -36.97
C LYS A 16 -19.71 5.31 -37.12
N CYS A 17 -19.33 5.82 -38.28
CA CYS A 17 -19.53 7.21 -38.62
C CYS A 17 -21.03 7.51 -38.83
N SER A 18 -21.52 8.63 -38.28
CA SER A 18 -22.91 9.06 -38.44
C SER A 18 -23.30 9.47 -39.87
N VAL A 19 -22.32 9.82 -40.71
CA VAL A 19 -22.54 10.36 -42.06
C VAL A 19 -22.29 9.33 -43.15
N CYS A 20 -21.15 8.64 -43.11
CA CYS A 20 -20.72 7.72 -44.18
C CYS A 20 -20.81 6.24 -43.80
N GLU A 21 -21.34 5.94 -42.61
CA GLU A 21 -21.48 4.58 -42.04
C GLU A 21 -20.20 3.74 -42.00
N HIS A 22 -19.03 4.37 -42.15
CA HIS A 22 -17.74 3.70 -42.04
C HIS A 22 -17.56 3.15 -40.63
N ALA A 23 -17.36 1.83 -40.52
CA ALA A 23 -17.16 1.15 -39.24
C ALA A 23 -15.75 1.45 -38.71
N PHE A 24 -15.66 1.92 -37.48
CA PHE A 24 -14.38 2.07 -36.80
C PHE A 24 -14.00 0.71 -36.20
N THR A 25 -12.87 0.14 -36.63
CA THR A 25 -12.30 -1.02 -35.94
C THR A 25 -11.96 -0.59 -34.51
N PRO A 26 -12.60 -1.16 -33.47
CA PRO A 26 -12.26 -0.83 -32.11
C PRO A 26 -10.78 -1.15 -31.88
N PRO A 27 -10.03 -0.31 -31.14
CA PRO A 27 -8.68 -0.65 -30.74
C PRO A 27 -8.75 -2.00 -30.00
N ARG A 28 -7.93 -2.96 -30.42
CA ARG A 28 -7.76 -4.23 -29.70
C ARG A 28 -7.21 -3.91 -28.31
N VAL A 29 -8.09 -3.82 -27.32
CA VAL A 29 -7.69 -3.83 -25.92
C VAL A 29 -7.09 -5.20 -25.67
N LYS A 30 -5.76 -5.28 -25.57
CA LYS A 30 -5.09 -6.51 -25.13
C LYS A 30 -5.62 -6.81 -23.74
N SER A 31 -6.28 -7.95 -23.56
CA SER A 31 -6.72 -8.42 -22.25
C SER A 31 -5.50 -8.47 -21.35
N VAL A 32 -5.50 -7.66 -20.30
CA VAL A 32 -4.47 -7.67 -19.27
C VAL A 32 -4.44 -9.08 -18.70
N GLY A 33 -3.34 -9.79 -18.94
CA GLY A 33 -3.13 -11.12 -18.36
C GLY A 33 -2.99 -10.95 -16.86
N TYR A 34 -3.79 -11.68 -16.10
CA TYR A 34 -3.65 -11.76 -14.65
C TYR A 34 -2.25 -12.31 -14.33
N THR A 35 -1.33 -11.40 -14.01
CA THR A 35 -0.08 -11.77 -13.38
C THR A 35 -0.41 -12.43 -12.03
N SER A 36 0.22 -13.57 -11.75
CA SER A 36 -0.07 -14.32 -10.54
C SER A 36 -0.03 -13.42 -9.30
N PHE A 37 -0.98 -13.59 -8.39
CA PHE A 37 -1.13 -12.85 -7.13
C PHE A 37 0.22 -12.53 -6.47
N TYR A 38 1.13 -13.50 -6.36
CA TYR A 38 2.44 -13.31 -5.72
C TYR A 38 3.41 -12.38 -6.47
N ALA A 39 3.35 -12.32 -7.80
CA ALA A 39 4.21 -11.44 -8.60
C ALA A 39 3.76 -9.97 -8.54
N GLU A 40 2.45 -9.73 -8.44
CA GLU A 40 1.89 -8.39 -8.17
C GLU A 40 2.12 -7.95 -6.73
N TYR A 41 2.11 -8.87 -5.76
CA TYR A 41 2.39 -8.58 -4.35
C TYR A 41 3.84 -8.12 -4.08
N PHE A 42 4.82 -8.60 -4.87
CA PHE A 42 6.21 -8.16 -4.79
C PHE A 42 6.58 -7.05 -5.79
N ALA A 43 5.64 -6.60 -6.62
CA ALA A 43 5.79 -5.40 -7.44
C ALA A 43 5.67 -4.15 -6.55
N PHE A 44 6.80 -3.83 -5.92
CA PHE A 44 7.06 -2.95 -4.78
C PHE A 44 6.72 -1.45 -4.97
N ARG A 45 5.62 -1.10 -5.64
CA ARG A 45 5.33 0.31 -5.98
C ARG A 45 3.91 0.79 -5.78
N GLU A 46 2.93 -0.10 -5.54
CA GLU A 46 1.54 0.34 -5.45
C GLU A 46 0.78 -0.43 -4.35
N LEU A 47 0.48 0.27 -3.23
CA LEU A 47 -0.65 0.05 -2.31
C LEU A 47 -0.79 -1.27 -1.51
N VAL A 48 0.13 -2.24 -1.57
CA VAL A 48 0.04 -3.49 -0.75
C VAL A 48 0.65 -3.36 0.65
N THR A 49 1.33 -2.25 0.97
CA THR A 49 2.07 -2.14 2.23
C THR A 49 1.22 -2.07 3.51
N PRO A 50 0.07 -1.35 3.60
CA PRO A 50 -0.63 -1.21 4.88
C PRO A 50 -1.28 -2.52 5.36
N GLN A 51 -1.70 -3.42 4.45
CA GLN A 51 -2.25 -4.71 4.85
C GLN A 51 -1.16 -5.67 5.33
N LEU A 52 0.01 -5.67 4.68
CA LEU A 52 1.15 -6.49 5.11
C LEU A 52 1.65 -6.05 6.50
N ILE A 53 1.72 -4.74 6.77
CA ILE A 53 2.13 -4.23 8.08
C ILE A 53 1.16 -4.69 9.19
N LYS A 54 -0.15 -4.82 8.93
CA LYS A 54 -1.11 -5.37 9.92
C LYS A 54 -0.81 -6.82 10.29
N VAL A 55 -0.45 -7.64 9.32
CA VAL A 55 -0.06 -9.04 9.57
C VAL A 55 1.23 -9.09 10.38
N VAL A 56 2.23 -8.31 9.98
CA VAL A 56 3.51 -8.18 10.69
C VAL A 56 3.29 -7.67 12.12
N TYR A 57 2.37 -6.74 12.33
CA TYR A 57 2.02 -6.23 13.66
C TYR A 57 1.57 -7.35 14.60
N ILE A 58 0.64 -8.19 14.18
CA ILE A 58 0.13 -9.32 14.99
C ILE A 58 1.25 -10.31 15.28
N VAL A 59 2.02 -10.70 14.25
CA VAL A 59 3.12 -11.67 14.40
C VAL A 59 4.19 -11.15 15.37
N GLY A 60 4.61 -9.89 15.21
CA GLY A 60 5.59 -9.26 16.09
C GLY A 60 5.07 -9.06 17.51
N ALA A 61 3.80 -8.68 17.68
CA ALA A 61 3.19 -8.58 19.00
C ALA A 61 3.18 -9.95 19.70
N CYS A 62 2.77 -11.02 19.00
CA CYS A 62 2.83 -12.38 19.54
C CYS A 62 4.26 -12.80 19.92
N PHE A 63 5.25 -12.46 19.09
CA PHE A 63 6.66 -12.78 19.36
C PHE A 63 7.19 -12.04 20.59
N ILE A 64 6.94 -10.73 20.70
CA ILE A 64 7.37 -9.92 21.85
C ILE A 64 6.67 -10.41 23.13
N THR A 65 5.38 -10.72 23.05
CA THR A 65 4.63 -11.26 24.19
C THR A 65 5.16 -12.63 24.62
N ALA A 66 5.46 -13.52 23.66
CA ALA A 66 6.06 -14.81 23.97
C ALA A 66 7.46 -14.67 24.59
N ALA A 67 8.33 -13.81 24.03
CA ALA A 67 9.67 -13.57 24.55
C ALA A 67 9.66 -12.96 25.96
N GLY A 68 8.76 -12.01 26.21
CA GLY A 68 8.58 -11.42 27.54
C GLY A 68 8.03 -12.42 28.56
N LEU A 69 7.07 -13.28 28.16
CA LEU A 69 6.52 -14.32 29.03
C LEU A 69 7.56 -15.40 29.35
N LEU A 70 8.33 -15.86 28.37
CA LEU A 70 9.42 -16.83 28.56
C LEU A 70 10.49 -16.28 29.50
N SER A 71 10.84 -15.00 29.38
CA SER A 71 11.78 -14.32 30.29
C SER A 71 11.30 -14.30 31.76
N ILE A 72 9.98 -14.33 32.00
CA ILE A 72 9.40 -14.34 33.35
C ILE A 72 9.29 -15.76 33.91
N VAL A 73 8.81 -16.71 33.09
CA VAL A 73 8.53 -18.09 33.51
C VAL A 73 9.80 -18.93 33.61
N SER A 74 10.76 -18.71 32.71
CA SER A 74 11.97 -19.53 32.59
C SER A 74 13.19 -18.62 32.39
N PRO A 75 13.62 -17.88 33.43
CA PRO A 75 14.72 -16.92 33.33
C PRO A 75 16.04 -17.55 32.89
N GLU A 76 16.22 -18.85 33.15
CA GLU A 76 17.41 -19.65 32.84
C GLU A 76 17.56 -19.97 31.34
N THR A 77 16.49 -19.83 30.56
CA THR A 77 16.49 -20.20 29.13
C THR A 77 16.93 -19.08 28.20
N LEU A 78 16.85 -17.82 28.65
CA LEU A 78 17.11 -16.63 27.83
C LEU A 78 18.18 -15.69 28.39
N ASN A 79 18.61 -15.87 29.64
CA ASN A 79 19.73 -15.10 30.20
C ASN A 79 21.02 -15.90 30.16
N GLU A 80 21.94 -15.51 29.27
CA GLU A 80 23.37 -15.83 29.39
C GLU A 80 24.04 -15.03 30.52
N TYR A 81 23.39 -13.95 30.99
CA TYR A 81 23.92 -13.10 32.05
C TYR A 81 23.36 -13.54 33.40
N ASP A 82 24.24 -13.85 34.36
CA ASP A 82 23.91 -14.20 35.75
C ASP A 82 23.39 -12.98 36.55
N ALA A 83 22.50 -12.20 35.92
CA ALA A 83 21.72 -11.18 36.57
C ALA A 83 20.63 -11.91 37.35
N GLY A 84 20.81 -11.98 38.68
CA GLY A 84 19.98 -12.78 39.58
C GLY A 84 18.46 -12.70 39.33
N PRO A 85 17.70 -13.68 39.84
CA PRO A 85 16.33 -14.02 39.41
C PRO A 85 15.27 -12.92 39.57
N ILE A 86 15.59 -11.80 40.21
CA ILE A 86 14.72 -10.64 40.36
C ILE A 86 14.87 -9.69 39.15
N LEU A 87 16.10 -9.48 38.69
CA LEU A 87 16.41 -8.54 37.60
C LEU A 87 15.90 -9.09 36.25
N SER A 88 16.03 -10.40 36.04
CA SER A 88 15.52 -11.10 34.84
C SER A 88 14.00 -11.00 34.70
N ARG A 89 13.26 -11.16 35.80
CA ARG A 89 11.79 -11.02 35.81
C ARG A 89 11.34 -9.58 35.57
N LEU A 90 12.00 -8.60 36.17
CA LEU A 90 11.75 -7.19 35.90
C LEU A 90 12.04 -6.82 34.44
N GLY A 91 13.11 -7.38 33.86
CA GLY A 91 13.43 -7.25 32.44
C GLY A 91 12.34 -7.81 31.53
N GLY A 92 11.80 -8.99 31.85
CA GLY A 92 10.68 -9.59 31.11
C GLY A 92 9.42 -8.73 31.12
N ILE A 93 9.05 -8.17 32.28
CA ILE A 93 7.90 -7.24 32.41
C ILE A 93 8.17 -5.95 31.62
N PHE A 94 9.39 -5.43 31.66
CA PHE A 94 9.78 -4.26 30.89
C PHE A 94 9.66 -4.50 29.39
N VAL A 95 10.12 -5.66 28.89
CA VAL A 95 9.99 -6.05 27.48
C VAL A 95 8.52 -6.21 27.08
N LEU A 96 7.68 -6.79 27.94
CA LEU A 96 6.25 -6.91 27.67
C LEU A 96 5.56 -5.56 27.52
N LEU A 97 5.88 -4.59 28.38
CA LEU A 97 5.24 -3.27 28.35
C LEU A 97 5.88 -2.36 27.29
N VAL A 98 7.18 -2.10 27.41
CA VAL A 98 7.90 -1.16 26.56
C VAL A 98 8.13 -1.74 25.18
N GLY A 99 8.48 -3.03 25.07
CA GLY A 99 8.67 -3.67 23.77
C GLY A 99 7.39 -3.66 22.94
N ASN A 100 6.24 -3.95 23.54
CA ASN A 100 4.95 -3.92 22.83
C ASN A 100 4.52 -2.49 22.48
N LEU A 101 4.76 -1.52 23.39
CA LEU A 101 4.49 -0.10 23.12
C LEU A 101 5.33 0.45 21.96
N VAL A 102 6.64 0.18 21.97
CA VAL A 102 7.54 0.61 20.89
C VAL A 102 7.18 -0.07 19.58
N TRP A 103 6.87 -1.37 19.60
CA TRP A 103 6.42 -2.11 18.42
C TRP A 103 5.15 -1.51 17.81
N ARG A 104 4.18 -1.15 18.66
CA ARG A 104 2.96 -0.46 18.24
C ARG A 104 3.26 0.87 17.58
N MET A 105 4.09 1.70 18.19
CA MET A 105 4.48 3.00 17.63
C MET A 105 5.20 2.86 16.28
N MET A 106 6.10 1.90 16.14
CA MET A 106 6.81 1.66 14.88
C MET A 106 5.87 1.17 13.77
N CYS A 107 4.95 0.25 14.09
CA CYS A 107 3.99 -0.26 13.11
C CYS A 107 2.96 0.80 12.69
N GLU A 108 2.40 1.55 13.64
CA GLU A 108 1.47 2.65 13.35
C GLU A 108 2.18 3.77 12.57
N GLY A 109 3.42 4.11 12.93
CA GLY A 109 4.24 5.08 12.21
C GLY A 109 4.51 4.67 10.76
N ALA A 110 4.84 3.40 10.52
CA ALA A 110 5.04 2.89 9.17
C ALA A 110 3.76 3.01 8.33
N ILE A 111 2.59 2.59 8.86
CA ILE A 111 1.30 2.70 8.17
C ILE A 111 0.96 4.17 7.85
N LEU A 112 1.18 5.08 8.82
CA LEU A 112 0.93 6.50 8.64
C LEU A 112 1.80 7.12 7.54
N LEU A 113 3.08 6.76 7.45
CA LEU A 113 3.98 7.25 6.40
C LEU A 113 3.51 6.83 5.01
N PHE A 114 3.07 5.58 4.84
CA PHE A 114 2.51 5.11 3.56
C PHE A 114 1.21 5.86 3.21
N SER A 115 0.34 6.06 4.21
CA SER A 115 -0.93 6.78 4.03
C SER A 115 -0.71 8.24 3.64
N LEU A 116 0.31 8.89 4.22
CA LEU A 116 0.67 10.27 3.90
C LEU A 116 1.23 10.41 2.48
N HIS A 117 2.05 9.45 2.04
CA HIS A 117 2.58 9.42 0.68
C HIS A 117 1.46 9.31 -0.36
N GLU A 118 0.48 8.43 -0.16
CA GLU A 118 -0.69 8.30 -1.04
C GLU A 118 -1.52 9.59 -1.09
N LEU A 119 -1.73 10.23 0.06
CA LEU A 119 -2.46 11.49 0.14
C LEU A 119 -1.76 12.58 -0.68
N LEU A 120 -0.43 12.71 -0.55
CA LEU A 120 0.36 13.69 -1.31
C LEU A 120 0.28 13.48 -2.82
N VAL A 121 0.41 12.23 -3.29
CA VAL A 121 0.28 11.89 -4.72
C VAL A 121 -1.13 12.23 -5.24
N SER A 122 -2.17 11.98 -4.43
CA SER A 122 -3.55 12.32 -4.81
C SER A 122 -3.77 13.83 -4.96
N ILE A 123 -3.12 14.64 -4.10
CA ILE A 123 -3.21 16.10 -4.14
C ILE A 123 -2.48 16.65 -5.37
N ASP A 124 -1.27 16.17 -5.67
CA ASP A 124 -0.52 16.59 -6.87
C ASP A 124 -1.33 16.29 -8.16
N THR A 125 -1.93 15.11 -8.23
CA THR A 125 -2.73 14.70 -9.39
C THR A 125 -3.97 15.58 -9.59
N ARG A 126 -4.71 15.87 -8.50
CA ARG A 126 -5.87 16.77 -8.54
C ARG A 126 -5.47 18.20 -8.92
N THR A 127 -4.36 18.69 -8.37
CA THR A 127 -3.85 20.03 -8.65
C THR A 127 -3.48 20.19 -10.13
N LYS A 128 -2.81 19.20 -10.72
CA LYS A 128 -2.52 19.17 -12.17
C LYS A 128 -3.79 19.18 -13.02
N GLY A 129 -4.81 18.41 -12.63
CA GLY A 129 -6.11 18.41 -13.32
C GLY A 129 -6.78 19.78 -13.32
N LEU A 130 -6.76 20.49 -12.18
CA LEU A 130 -7.31 21.85 -12.06
C LEU A 130 -6.55 22.88 -12.90
N VAL A 131 -5.21 22.79 -12.95
CA VAL A 131 -4.38 23.66 -13.79
C VAL A 131 -4.67 23.46 -15.28
N LEU A 132 -4.87 22.21 -15.72
CA LEU A 132 -5.23 21.92 -17.11
C LEU A 132 -6.63 22.41 -17.47
N GLN A 133 -7.61 22.24 -16.57
CA GLN A 133 -8.97 22.75 -16.75
C GLN A 133 -8.99 24.29 -16.86
N GLY A 134 -8.21 25.00 -16.04
CA GLY A 134 -8.07 26.45 -16.13
C GLY A 134 -7.37 26.95 -17.40
N LYS A 135 -6.58 26.11 -18.07
CA LYS A 135 -5.94 26.43 -19.35
C LYS A 135 -6.89 26.19 -20.54
N SER A 136 -7.72 25.15 -20.49
CA SER A 136 -8.72 24.83 -21.52
C SER A 136 -9.88 25.82 -21.57
N SER A 137 -10.21 26.51 -20.47
CA SER A 137 -11.27 27.53 -20.43
C SER A 137 -10.82 28.92 -20.91
N ARG A 138 -9.53 29.10 -21.24
CA ARG A 138 -8.97 30.33 -21.80
C ARG A 138 -8.67 30.24 -23.31
N GLN A 139 -8.88 29.10 -23.95
CA GLN A 139 -8.81 28.92 -25.40
C GLN A 139 -10.21 28.87 -26.00
#